data_AF-A0A915ZR92-F1
#
_entry.id   AF-A0A915ZR92-F1
#
_cell.length_a   1.000
_cell.length_b   1.000
_cell.length_c   1.000
_cell.angle_alpha   90.00
_cell.angle_beta   90.00
_cell.angle_gamma   90.00
#
_symmetry.space_group_name_H-M   'P 1'
#
loop_
_entity.id
_entity.type
_entity.pdbx_description
1 polymer ?
#
loop_
_entity_poly.entity_id
_entity_poly.type
_entity_poly.pdbx_seq_one_letter_code
_entity_poly.pdbx_strand_id
1 'polypeptide(L)'
;MSIVYEAIKALSFTPKEKTDLRAFFVNNPDKRKEVELFIFECTDDEVVSCLRNVLKPAPLQVTENQDLNGFIKALKDTDFNTKTSDLLELADNTKFFGLKNQPSKLFIRNCYKDLFQTVLKPEIRNLRISSSLGIGKPFFGYY
;
A
#
# COMPACT_ATOMS: atom_id res chain seq x y z
N MET A 1 -21.62 20.24 17.09
CA MET A 1 -21.36 20.07 15.64
C MET A 1 -19.87 19.93 15.43
N SER A 2 -19.42 19.11 14.47
CA SER A 2 -17.98 18.95 14.17
C SER A 2 -17.45 20.23 13.52
N ILE A 3 -16.33 20.72 14.04
CA ILE A 3 -15.69 21.98 13.62
C ILE A 3 -15.25 21.91 12.17
N VAL A 4 -14.86 20.73 11.70
CA VAL A 4 -14.52 20.48 10.29
C VAL A 4 -15.71 20.76 9.37
N TYR A 5 -16.93 20.36 9.74
CA TYR A 5 -18.10 20.61 8.89
C TYR A 5 -18.53 22.08 8.90
N GLU A 6 -18.33 22.79 10.02
CA GLU A 6 -18.52 24.24 10.07
C GLU A 6 -17.51 24.97 9.19
N ALA A 7 -16.22 24.59 9.25
CA ALA A 7 -15.18 25.13 8.40
C ALA A 7 -15.48 24.90 6.90
N ILE A 8 -15.87 23.67 6.51
CA ILE A 8 -16.29 23.37 5.13
C ILE A 8 -17.48 24.25 4.69
N LYS A 9 -18.39 24.57 5.60
CA LYS A 9 -19.56 25.41 5.30
C LYS A 9 -19.16 26.88 5.13
N ALA A 10 -18.34 27.42 6.05
CA ALA A 10 -17.98 28.82 6.16
C ALA A 10 -16.92 29.26 5.14
N LEU A 11 -15.95 28.41 4.81
CA LEU A 11 -14.81 28.75 3.96
C LEU A 11 -15.14 28.70 2.46
N SER A 12 -14.22 29.27 1.67
CA SER A 12 -14.30 29.50 0.22
C SER A 12 -14.09 28.24 -0.64
N PHE A 13 -14.91 27.22 -0.41
CA PHE A 13 -14.99 26.02 -1.24
C PHE A 13 -16.13 26.09 -2.27
N THR A 14 -15.93 25.48 -3.44
CA THR A 14 -16.98 25.24 -4.42
C THR A 14 -18.03 24.24 -3.90
N PRO A 15 -19.27 24.22 -4.42
CA PRO A 15 -20.29 23.26 -4.00
C PRO A 15 -19.85 21.79 -4.16
N LYS A 16 -19.06 21.50 -5.19
CA LYS A 16 -18.48 20.18 -5.44
C LYS A 16 -17.47 19.82 -4.36
N GLU A 17 -16.49 20.68 -4.09
CA GLU A 17 -15.50 20.47 -3.02
C GLU A 17 -16.16 20.24 -1.66
N LYS A 18 -17.21 21.01 -1.33
CA LYS A 18 -17.96 20.81 -0.07
C LYS A 18 -18.61 19.43 0.02
N THR A 19 -19.13 18.92 -1.09
CA THR A 19 -19.75 17.59 -1.16
C THR A 19 -18.70 16.49 -1.02
N ASP A 20 -17.59 16.61 -1.75
CA ASP A 20 -16.50 15.63 -1.75
C ASP A 20 -15.82 15.56 -0.37
N LEU A 21 -15.58 16.71 0.28
CA LEU A 21 -15.00 16.76 1.64
C LEU A 21 -15.91 16.10 2.67
N ARG A 22 -17.22 16.34 2.59
CA ARG A 22 -18.20 15.71 3.48
C ARG A 22 -18.20 14.20 3.31
N ALA A 23 -18.26 13.72 2.07
CA ALA A 23 -18.20 12.29 1.77
C ALA A 23 -16.88 11.66 2.29
N PHE A 24 -15.75 12.33 2.08
CA PHE A 24 -14.44 11.87 2.56
C PHE A 24 -14.42 11.67 4.08
N PHE A 25 -14.82 12.67 4.86
CA PHE A 25 -14.77 12.58 6.33
C PHE A 25 -15.85 11.68 6.94
N VAL A 26 -16.97 11.47 6.24
CA VAL A 26 -17.96 10.45 6.63
C VAL A 26 -17.34 9.05 6.51
N ASN A 27 -16.57 8.80 5.45
CA ASN A 27 -15.90 7.52 5.23
C ASN A 27 -14.58 7.36 6.03
N ASN A 28 -14.02 8.44 6.56
CA ASN A 28 -12.72 8.47 7.24
C ASN A 28 -12.82 9.26 8.57
N PRO A 29 -13.48 8.73 9.61
CA PRO A 29 -13.73 9.46 10.86
C PRO A 29 -12.46 9.80 11.65
N ASP A 30 -11.41 8.97 11.56
CA ASP A 30 -10.15 9.22 12.28
C ASP A 30 -9.40 10.42 11.69
N LYS A 31 -9.35 10.52 10.35
CA LYS A 31 -8.79 11.69 9.66
C LYS A 31 -9.54 12.97 9.98
N ARG A 32 -10.86 12.88 10.22
CA ARG A 32 -11.63 14.05 10.66
C ARG A 32 -11.14 14.55 12.03
N LYS A 33 -10.90 13.65 12.99
CA LYS A 33 -10.41 14.00 14.33
C LYS A 33 -9.02 14.63 14.28
N GLU A 34 -8.13 14.12 13.44
CA GLU A 34 -6.80 14.71 13.24
C GLU A 34 -6.90 16.16 12.73
N VAL A 35 -7.75 16.41 11.74
CA VAL A 35 -7.98 17.76 11.22
C VAL A 35 -8.65 18.67 12.26
N GLU A 36 -9.56 18.14 13.08
CA GLU A 36 -10.18 18.90 14.19
C GLU A 36 -9.15 19.42 15.20
N LEU A 37 -8.07 18.68 15.46
CA LEU A 37 -6.99 19.12 16.34
C LEU A 37 -6.17 20.26 15.71
N PHE A 38 -6.00 20.23 14.39
CA PHE A 38 -5.16 21.18 13.65
C PHE A 38 -5.85 22.51 13.36
N ILE A 39 -7.17 22.51 13.09
CA ILE A 39 -7.92 23.72 12.65
C ILE A 39 -7.79 24.90 13.63
N PHE A 40 -7.64 24.65 14.93
CA PHE A 40 -7.57 25.72 15.93
C PHE A 40 -6.32 26.59 15.85
N GLU A 41 -5.23 26.08 15.28
CA GLU A 41 -3.94 26.77 15.26
C GLU A 41 -3.65 27.43 13.90
N CYS A 42 -4.56 27.30 12.94
CA CYS A 42 -4.34 27.69 11.55
C CYS A 42 -5.24 28.82 11.09
N THR A 43 -4.73 29.59 10.14
CA THR A 43 -5.49 30.60 9.40
C THR A 43 -6.47 29.95 8.41
N ASP A 44 -7.51 30.69 8.03
CA ASP A 44 -8.50 30.22 7.05
C ASP A 44 -7.86 29.74 5.74
N ASP A 45 -6.83 30.43 5.24
CA ASP A 45 -6.11 30.05 4.01
C ASP A 45 -5.34 28.73 4.17
N GLU A 46 -4.73 28.50 5.33
CA GLU A 46 -4.05 27.24 5.66
C GLU A 46 -5.04 26.08 5.77
N VAL A 47 -6.20 26.32 6.39
CA VAL A 47 -7.28 25.34 6.49
C VAL A 47 -7.83 25.00 5.10
N VAL A 48 -8.05 26.00 4.23
CA VAL A 48 -8.49 25.78 2.84
C VAL A 48 -7.47 24.96 2.05
N SER A 49 -6.19 25.31 2.15
CA SER A 49 -5.10 24.60 1.48
C SER A 49 -5.02 23.14 1.95
N CYS A 50 -5.07 22.91 3.26
CA CYS A 50 -5.03 21.58 3.86
C CYS A 50 -6.21 20.73 3.40
N LEU A 51 -7.44 21.24 3.49
CA LEU A 51 -8.65 20.52 3.07
C LEU A 51 -8.65 20.21 1.56
N ARG A 52 -8.15 21.11 0.71
CA ARG A 52 -7.98 20.81 -0.73
C ARG A 52 -6.98 19.70 -0.98
N ASN A 53 -5.92 19.59 -0.18
CA ASN A 53 -4.96 18.50 -0.29
C ASN A 53 -5.54 17.15 0.13
N VAL A 54 -6.55 17.13 1.01
CA VAL A 54 -7.28 15.90 1.38
C VAL A 54 -8.07 15.34 0.18
N LEU A 55 -8.59 16.22 -0.69
CA LEU A 55 -9.33 15.84 -1.89
C LEU A 55 -8.43 15.42 -3.05
N LYS A 56 -7.18 15.87 -3.07
CA LYS A 56 -6.22 15.36 -4.05
C LYS A 56 -6.06 13.88 -3.77
N PRO A 57 -6.13 13.00 -4.79
CA PRO A 57 -5.66 11.64 -4.60
C PRO A 57 -4.27 11.79 -4.00
N ALA A 58 -4.06 11.22 -2.82
CA ALA A 58 -2.73 11.18 -2.26
C ALA A 58 -1.85 10.70 -3.42
N PRO A 59 -0.80 11.43 -3.86
CA PRO A 59 0.32 10.69 -4.40
C PRO A 59 0.53 9.63 -3.33
N LEU A 60 0.38 8.35 -3.70
CA LEU A 60 0.72 7.26 -2.80
C LEU A 60 1.93 7.77 -2.06
N GLN A 61 1.80 8.03 -0.76
CA GLN A 61 2.96 8.33 0.04
C GLN A 61 3.65 6.97 0.10
N VAL A 62 4.30 6.64 -1.01
CA VAL A 62 5.57 5.97 -1.07
C VAL A 62 6.39 6.85 -0.16
N THR A 63 6.29 6.58 1.15
CA THR A 63 7.48 6.62 1.96
C THR A 63 8.43 5.78 1.12
N GLU A 64 9.33 6.44 0.41
CA GLU A 64 10.38 5.79 -0.35
C GLU A 64 11.19 5.01 0.68
N ASN A 65 10.69 3.84 1.06
CA ASN A 65 11.53 2.74 1.46
C ASN A 65 12.35 2.51 0.21
N GLN A 66 13.48 3.21 0.11
CA GLN A 66 14.51 2.96 -0.90
C GLN A 66 14.81 1.46 -0.95
N ASP A 67 14.70 0.79 0.19
CA ASP A 67 14.74 -0.66 0.35
C ASP A 67 13.62 -1.41 -0.42
N LEU A 68 12.37 -0.91 -0.40
CA LEU A 68 11.25 -1.51 -1.13
C LEU A 68 11.35 -1.24 -2.63
N ASN A 69 11.71 -0.02 -3.03
CA ASN A 69 11.92 0.33 -4.44
C ASN A 69 13.11 -0.45 -5.02
N GLY A 70 14.19 -0.58 -4.26
CA GLY A 70 15.34 -1.42 -4.58
C GLY A 70 14.95 -2.90 -4.69
N PHE A 71 14.12 -3.38 -3.76
CA PHE A 71 13.59 -4.76 -3.81
C PHE A 71 12.72 -5.03 -5.05
N ILE A 72 11.78 -4.12 -5.38
CA ILE A 72 10.94 -4.25 -6.58
C ILE A 72 11.79 -4.23 -7.85
N LYS A 73 12.81 -3.36 -7.89
CA LYS A 73 13.74 -3.29 -9.01
C LYS A 73 14.54 -4.58 -9.15
N ALA A 74 15.13 -5.07 -8.05
CA ALA A 74 15.86 -6.34 -8.02
C ALA A 74 14.98 -7.51 -8.48
N LEU A 75 13.71 -7.57 -8.07
CA LEU A 75 12.77 -8.59 -8.55
C LEU A 75 12.52 -8.52 -10.06
N LYS A 76 12.36 -7.33 -10.64
CA LYS A 76 12.12 -7.15 -12.08
C LYS A 76 13.34 -7.48 -12.92
N ASP A 77 14.52 -7.13 -12.42
CA ASP A 77 15.78 -7.29 -13.12
C ASP A 77 16.37 -8.71 -12.95
N THR A 78 15.86 -9.49 -12.00
CA THR A 78 16.30 -10.87 -11.78
C THR A 78 15.73 -11.78 -12.87
N ASP A 79 16.59 -12.24 -13.78
CA ASP A 79 16.26 -13.29 -14.72
C ASP A 79 16.21 -14.64 -13.99
N PHE A 80 15.02 -15.24 -13.93
CA PHE A 80 14.80 -16.51 -13.25
C PHE A 80 14.09 -17.51 -14.17
N ASN A 81 14.75 -18.63 -14.42
CA ASN A 81 14.20 -19.72 -15.21
C ASN A 81 14.00 -20.97 -14.34
N THR A 82 12.74 -21.32 -14.11
CA THR A 82 12.31 -22.49 -13.32
C THR A 82 12.73 -23.84 -13.91
N LYS A 83 13.24 -23.87 -15.15
CA LYS A 83 13.79 -25.08 -15.80
C LYS A 83 15.26 -25.33 -15.48
N THR A 84 15.99 -24.30 -15.09
CA THR A 84 17.44 -24.36 -14.87
C THR A 84 17.84 -24.16 -13.40
N SER A 85 16.96 -23.57 -12.58
CA SER A 85 17.19 -23.39 -11.15
C SER A 85 15.89 -23.44 -10.36
N ASP A 86 15.94 -24.10 -9.19
CA ASP A 86 14.87 -24.03 -8.17
C ASP A 86 15.20 -22.99 -7.08
N LEU A 87 16.24 -22.17 -7.25
CA LEU A 87 16.64 -21.14 -6.31
C LEU A 87 16.55 -19.76 -6.98
N LEU A 88 15.68 -18.91 -6.44
CA LEU A 88 15.59 -17.50 -6.80
C LEU A 88 16.53 -16.71 -5.88
N GLU A 89 17.54 -16.08 -6.47
CA GLU A 89 18.50 -15.23 -5.76
C GLU A 89 18.40 -13.82 -6.34
N LEU A 90 18.17 -12.83 -5.48
CA LEU A 90 18.04 -11.44 -5.90
C LEU A 90 19.43 -10.79 -6.01
N ALA A 91 19.57 -9.89 -6.97
CA ALA A 91 20.78 -9.09 -7.15
C ALA A 91 21.11 -8.26 -5.89
N ASP A 92 22.39 -7.89 -5.78
CA ASP A 92 22.92 -6.97 -4.76
C ASP A 92 22.67 -7.38 -3.30
N ASN A 93 22.55 -8.70 -3.04
CA ASN A 93 22.26 -9.24 -1.72
C ASN A 93 20.97 -8.67 -1.10
N THR A 94 20.04 -8.25 -1.97
CA THR A 94 18.74 -7.74 -1.57
C THR A 94 18.00 -8.81 -0.77
N LYS A 95 17.53 -8.45 0.43
CA LYS A 95 16.81 -9.40 1.30
C LYS A 95 15.33 -9.43 0.95
N PHE A 96 14.76 -10.63 0.95
CA PHE A 96 13.32 -10.78 0.87
C PHE A 96 12.65 -10.09 2.08
N PHE A 97 11.43 -9.58 1.90
CA PHE A 97 10.69 -8.79 2.91
C PHE A 97 11.27 -7.42 3.28
N GLY A 98 12.34 -6.95 2.63
CA GLY A 98 12.97 -5.67 2.99
C GLY A 98 13.54 -5.66 4.41
N LEU A 99 13.71 -6.84 5.03
CA LEU A 99 14.20 -6.99 6.39
C LEU A 99 15.64 -7.49 6.36
N LYS A 100 16.53 -6.81 7.08
CA LYS A 100 17.98 -7.13 7.12
C LYS A 100 18.27 -8.57 7.59
N ASN A 101 17.38 -9.15 8.39
CA ASN A 101 17.55 -10.48 8.98
C ASN A 101 16.90 -11.61 8.16
N GLN A 102 16.40 -11.32 6.96
CA GLN A 102 15.75 -12.30 6.09
C GLN A 102 16.73 -12.84 5.04
N PRO A 103 16.45 -14.03 4.45
CA PRO A 103 17.30 -14.58 3.42
C PRO A 103 17.27 -13.72 2.15
N SER A 104 18.36 -13.73 1.38
CA SER A 104 18.46 -13.16 0.02
C SER A 104 18.18 -14.20 -1.08
N LYS A 105 17.89 -15.44 -0.68
CA LYS A 105 17.61 -16.57 -1.57
C LYS A 105 16.30 -17.22 -1.16
N LEU A 106 15.48 -17.56 -2.14
CA LEU A 106 14.21 -18.25 -1.97
C LEU A 106 14.24 -19.56 -2.75
N PHE A 107 13.87 -20.66 -2.10
CA PHE A 107 13.77 -21.95 -2.76
C PHE A 107 12.36 -22.19 -3.32
N ILE A 108 12.27 -22.36 -4.64
CA ILE A 108 11.03 -22.56 -5.39
C ILE A 108 10.67 -24.05 -5.35
N ARG A 109 9.86 -24.41 -4.35
CA ARG A 109 9.26 -25.75 -4.25
C ARG A 109 8.29 -26.03 -5.40
N ASN A 110 8.12 -27.30 -5.76
CA ASN A 110 7.18 -27.73 -6.79
C ASN A 110 5.75 -27.24 -6.57
N CYS A 111 5.29 -27.15 -5.32
CA CYS A 111 3.95 -26.63 -5.00
C CYS A 111 3.74 -25.17 -5.42
N TYR A 112 4.79 -24.35 -5.56
CA TYR A 112 4.67 -23.01 -6.14
C TYR A 112 4.44 -23.05 -7.65
N LYS A 113 5.00 -24.04 -8.36
CA LYS A 113 4.79 -24.22 -9.80
C LYS A 113 3.31 -24.54 -10.08
N ASP A 114 2.73 -25.43 -9.27
CA ASP A 114 1.31 -25.81 -9.37
C ASP A 114 0.38 -24.65 -8.99
N LEU A 115 0.75 -23.89 -7.95
CA LEU A 115 -0.01 -22.72 -7.53
C LEU A 115 0.02 -21.61 -8.59
N PHE A 116 1.18 -21.34 -9.19
CA PHE A 116 1.35 -20.31 -10.21
C PHE A 116 0.40 -20.53 -11.40
N GLN A 117 0.29 -21.78 -11.88
CA GLN A 117 -0.65 -22.14 -12.94
C GLN A 117 -2.12 -21.94 -12.55
N THR A 118 -2.43 -21.98 -11.26
CA THR A 118 -3.79 -21.78 -10.74
C THR A 118 -4.10 -20.30 -10.56
N VAL A 119 -3.18 -19.53 -9.99
CA VAL A 119 -3.36 -18.09 -9.68
C VAL A 119 -3.45 -17.24 -10.95
N LEU A 120 -2.75 -17.61 -12.02
CA LEU A 120 -2.79 -16.86 -13.29
C LEU A 120 -4.08 -17.06 -14.09
N LYS A 121 -4.99 -17.94 -13.66
CA LYS A 121 -6.28 -18.12 -14.34
C LYS A 121 -7.17 -16.90 -14.06
N PRO A 122 -7.68 -16.22 -15.10
CA PRO A 122 -8.47 -14.99 -14.94
C PRO A 122 -9.79 -15.18 -14.18
N GLU A 123 -10.25 -16.43 -14.07
CA GLU A 123 -11.45 -16.84 -13.33
C GLU A 123 -11.24 -16.82 -11.80
N ILE A 124 -10.00 -16.96 -11.34
CA ILE A 124 -9.65 -16.98 -9.92
C ILE A 124 -9.43 -15.54 -9.45
N ARG A 125 -10.44 -14.96 -8.79
CA ARG A 125 -10.36 -13.60 -8.23
C ARG A 125 -9.83 -13.55 -6.80
N ASN A 126 -10.13 -14.57 -6.01
CA ASN A 126 -9.79 -14.62 -4.59
C ASN A 126 -9.19 -15.99 -4.26
N LEU A 127 -8.01 -16.00 -3.66
CA LEU A 127 -7.32 -17.22 -3.27
C LEU A 127 -7.00 -17.19 -1.78
N ARG A 128 -7.37 -18.25 -1.06
CA ARG A 128 -7.05 -18.41 0.37
C ARG A 128 -6.13 -19.62 0.54
N ILE A 129 -4.89 -19.36 0.89
CA ILE A 129 -3.91 -20.41 1.21
C ILE A 129 -4.06 -20.77 2.69
N SER A 130 -4.46 -22.00 2.97
CA SER A 130 -4.60 -22.53 4.33
C SER A 130 -3.62 -23.68 4.56
N SER A 131 -3.09 -23.75 5.78
CA SER A 131 -2.16 -24.80 6.22
C SER A 131 -1.85 -24.65 7.71
N SER A 132 -1.04 -25.55 8.26
CA SER A 132 -0.49 -25.47 9.62
C SER A 132 0.49 -24.30 9.79
N LEU A 133 0.81 -23.98 11.05
CA LEU A 133 1.78 -22.93 11.40
C LEU A 133 3.20 -23.34 10.94
N GLY A 134 4.01 -22.38 10.49
CA GLY A 134 5.41 -22.62 10.15
C GLY A 134 5.70 -23.22 8.76
N ILE A 135 4.69 -23.56 7.95
CA ILE A 135 4.91 -24.19 6.64
C ILE A 135 5.39 -23.24 5.52
N GLY A 136 5.48 -21.94 5.82
CA GLY A 136 5.96 -20.92 4.87
C GLY A 136 4.88 -20.11 4.16
N LYS A 137 3.63 -20.06 4.65
CA LYS A 137 2.53 -19.23 4.10
C LYS A 137 2.93 -17.78 3.71
N PRO A 138 3.69 -17.03 4.53
CA PRO A 138 4.06 -15.66 4.19
C PRO A 138 4.88 -15.53 2.89
N PHE A 139 5.62 -16.58 2.50
CA PHE A 139 6.41 -16.58 1.28
C PHE A 139 5.55 -16.76 0.01
N PHE A 140 4.31 -17.23 0.14
CA PHE A 140 3.40 -17.41 -1.00
C PHE A 140 2.81 -16.11 -1.53
N GLY A 141 2.76 -15.04 -0.73
CA GLY A 141 2.23 -13.74 -1.17
C GLY A 141 3.14 -12.95 -2.12
N TYR A 142 4.32 -13.48 -2.47
CA TYR A 142 5.30 -12.84 -3.35
C TYR A 142 5.22 -13.25 -4.82
N TYR A 143 4.52 -14.35 -5.12
CA TYR A 143 4.27 -14.82 -6.48
C TYR A 143 2.97 -14.23 -7.02
#